data_AF-A0A957X5P4-F1
#
_entry.id   AF-A0A957X5P4-F1
#
_cell.length_a   1.000
_cell.length_b   1.000
_cell.length_c   1.000
_cell.angle_alpha   90.00
_cell.angle_beta   90.00
_cell.angle_gamma   90.00
#
_symmetry.space_group_name_H-M   'P 1'
#
loop_
_entity.id
_entity.type
_entity.pdbx_description
1 polymer ?
#
loop_
_entity_poly.entity_id
_entity_poly.type
_entity_poly.pdbx_seq_one_letter_code
_entity_poly.pdbx_strand_id
1 'polypeptide(L)'
;MVAKQGHLQVYGHSRYWIWETLFTNQYGAPTTLLAMLPIGLLRVFRRNGLAQGWTTIVIWLVAYLVAYTLVGIDFYEWYAVPAYPVLAIFVGIGLHTLWAALADWLSDQRWPRLAGYVSAAMILYWFIAYGQHVYASVTSFQGYLTNVEGPRNRAGQWLQAHTAPDATVYAGAIGHIGYYANRYLFDGAGLVTLPEQLQSARPDYYAVDGWVPDSPDCGLFKEFLPPAGADNPPMLISACHQTPLAKIGGLSLAYIRIGQQVRKPNRYWTTLDKPLLELQWHVQQPVVAGEWAVYMHYLDAEGHRLMQSDHQLGRQIDGSVYPVDQWQADERIYTYV
;
A
#
# COMPACT_ATOMS: atom_id res chain seq x y z
N MET A 1 18.86 0.60 7.26
CA MET A 1 17.84 1.54 7.81
C MET A 1 17.74 2.84 7.01
N VAL A 2 18.85 3.51 6.66
CA VAL A 2 18.83 4.77 5.87
C VAL A 2 18.09 4.62 4.53
N ALA A 3 18.18 3.46 3.86
CA ALA A 3 17.50 3.19 2.59
C ALA A 3 15.96 3.41 2.64
N LYS A 4 15.32 3.18 3.80
CA LYS A 4 13.86 3.38 3.95
C LYS A 4 13.44 4.80 4.32
N GLN A 5 14.37 5.63 4.80
CA GLN A 5 14.06 7.02 5.12
C GLN A 5 13.74 7.83 3.85
N GLY A 6 14.34 7.48 2.71
CA GLY A 6 14.02 8.08 1.42
C GLY A 6 12.60 7.77 0.95
N HIS A 7 12.07 6.60 1.31
CA HIS A 7 10.74 6.17 0.91
C HIS A 7 9.64 7.04 1.57
N LEU A 8 9.79 7.42 2.85
CA LEU A 8 8.87 8.38 3.50
C LEU A 8 8.81 9.73 2.76
N GLN A 9 9.96 10.25 2.28
CA GLN A 9 10.02 11.51 1.54
C GLN A 9 9.35 11.41 0.16
N VAL A 10 9.58 10.29 -0.55
CA VAL A 10 9.01 10.06 -1.89
C VAL A 10 7.49 9.93 -1.84
N TYR A 11 6.96 9.21 -0.86
CA TYR A 11 5.53 8.94 -0.74
C TYR A 11 4.77 9.98 0.07
N GLY A 12 5.45 11.02 0.58
CA GLY A 12 4.84 12.05 1.42
C GLY A 12 4.25 11.51 2.73
N HIS A 13 4.71 10.33 3.17
CA HIS A 13 4.23 9.73 4.41
C HIS A 13 4.78 10.47 5.62
N SER A 14 3.91 10.70 6.60
CA SER A 14 4.28 11.33 7.85
C SER A 14 5.24 10.44 8.64
N ARG A 15 6.31 11.03 9.19
CA ARG A 15 7.15 10.36 10.22
C ARG A 15 6.35 10.00 11.48
N TYR A 16 5.17 10.59 11.64
CA TYR A 16 4.24 10.34 12.73
C TYR A 16 3.17 9.31 12.37
N TRP A 17 3.34 8.54 11.29
CA TRP A 17 2.36 7.56 10.83
C TRP A 17 1.88 6.66 11.96
N ILE A 18 2.74 6.24 12.91
CA ILE A 18 2.32 5.32 13.98
C ILE A 18 1.33 5.98 14.93
N TRP A 19 1.50 7.28 15.18
CA TRP A 19 0.56 8.07 15.96
C TRP A 19 -0.72 8.30 15.19
N GLU A 20 -0.62 8.58 13.89
CA GLU A 20 -1.78 8.75 13.04
C GLU A 20 -2.60 7.47 12.97
N THR A 21 -1.98 6.33 12.66
CA THR A 21 -2.63 5.02 12.65
C THR A 21 -3.28 4.69 13.99
N LEU A 22 -2.59 4.94 15.11
CA LEU A 22 -3.10 4.59 16.43
C LEU A 22 -4.15 5.57 16.96
N PHE A 23 -4.11 6.86 16.60
CA PHE A 23 -4.91 7.89 17.27
C PHE A 23 -5.82 8.72 16.36
N THR A 24 -5.60 8.74 15.04
CA THR A 24 -6.38 9.57 14.10
C THR A 24 -7.06 8.76 12.98
N ASN A 25 -6.36 7.79 12.39
CA ASN A 25 -6.72 7.11 11.14
C ASN A 25 -7.34 5.73 11.33
N GLN A 26 -7.76 5.41 12.56
CA GLN A 26 -8.34 4.12 12.86
C GLN A 26 -9.58 3.90 11.98
N TYR A 27 -9.62 2.76 11.27
CA TYR A 27 -10.69 2.23 10.42
C TYR A 27 -12.07 2.08 11.14
N GLY A 28 -12.59 3.17 11.71
CA GLY A 28 -13.91 3.35 12.32
C GLY A 28 -14.05 2.98 13.80
N ALA A 29 -13.22 2.08 14.36
CA ALA A 29 -13.61 1.38 15.60
C ALA A 29 -13.27 2.05 16.96
N PRO A 30 -12.16 2.79 17.19
CA PRO A 30 -11.78 3.18 18.56
C PRO A 30 -11.44 4.65 18.81
N THR A 31 -11.71 5.62 17.93
CA THR A 31 -11.51 7.04 18.30
C THR A 31 -12.32 7.42 19.55
N THR A 32 -13.52 6.88 19.69
CA THR A 32 -14.36 7.03 20.89
C THR A 32 -13.79 6.27 22.11
N LEU A 33 -13.20 5.10 21.89
CA LEU A 33 -12.60 4.28 22.97
C LEU A 33 -11.26 4.83 23.45
N LEU A 34 -10.52 5.55 22.61
CA LEU A 34 -9.27 6.19 22.99
C LEU A 34 -9.46 7.26 24.07
N ALA A 35 -10.64 7.87 24.18
CA ALA A 35 -10.97 8.76 25.30
C ALA A 35 -10.93 8.04 26.67
N MET A 36 -11.04 6.71 26.69
CA MET A 36 -10.96 5.90 27.91
C MET A 36 -9.52 5.58 28.32
N LEU A 37 -8.58 5.67 27.38
CA LEU A 37 -7.16 5.46 27.64
C LEU A 37 -6.61 6.35 28.79
N PRO A 38 -6.81 7.68 28.80
CA PRO A 38 -6.34 8.52 29.90
C PRO A 38 -7.02 8.20 31.23
N ILE A 39 -8.30 7.78 31.23
CA ILE A 39 -9.02 7.35 32.45
C ILE A 39 -8.37 6.09 33.02
N GLY A 40 -8.07 5.11 32.16
CA GLY A 40 -7.41 3.86 32.55
C GLY A 40 -6.01 4.10 33.12
N LEU A 41 -5.21 4.91 32.43
CA LEU A 41 -3.88 5.31 32.90
C LEU A 41 -3.96 6.00 34.25
N LEU A 42 -4.82 7.01 34.40
CA LEU A 42 -4.99 7.75 35.65
C LEU A 42 -5.43 6.84 36.81
N ARG A 43 -6.35 5.89 36.55
CA ARG A 43 -6.79 4.91 37.55
C ARG A 43 -5.65 4.03 38.04
N VAL A 44 -4.84 3.51 37.11
CA VAL A 44 -3.68 2.65 37.44
C VAL A 44 -2.66 3.43 38.27
N PHE A 45 -2.31 4.64 37.85
CA PHE A 45 -1.35 5.49 38.58
C PHE A 45 -1.86 5.89 39.98
N ARG A 46 -3.16 6.20 40.13
CA ARG A 46 -3.72 6.55 41.44
C ARG A 46 -3.80 5.38 42.40
N ARG A 47 -4.13 4.18 41.92
CA ARG A 47 -4.38 3.02 42.79
C ARG A 47 -3.10 2.30 43.20
N ASN A 48 -2.14 2.19 42.28
CA ASN A 48 -0.93 1.39 42.50
C ASN A 48 0.32 2.27 42.71
N GLY A 49 0.20 3.60 42.62
CA GLY A 49 1.36 4.48 42.53
C GLY A 49 2.24 4.12 41.32
N LEU A 50 3.53 4.47 41.38
CA LEU A 50 4.55 4.00 40.43
C LEU A 50 4.94 2.52 40.66
N ALA A 51 4.04 1.66 41.14
CA ALA A 51 4.34 0.24 41.34
C ALA A 51 4.98 -0.35 40.07
N GLN A 52 6.03 -1.14 40.30
CA GLN A 52 7.11 -1.44 39.36
C GLN A 52 6.67 -2.10 38.04
N GLY A 53 5.49 -2.75 38.00
CA GLY A 53 4.98 -3.44 36.80
C GLY A 53 4.40 -2.52 35.73
N TRP A 54 3.49 -1.61 36.10
CA TRP A 54 2.76 -0.78 35.11
C TRP A 54 3.65 0.30 34.50
N THR A 55 4.55 0.89 35.30
CA THR A 55 5.53 1.86 34.82
C THR A 55 6.38 1.27 33.70
N THR A 56 6.82 0.01 33.85
CA THR A 56 7.63 -0.68 32.83
C THR A 56 6.86 -0.83 31.52
N ILE A 57 5.58 -1.22 31.56
CA ILE A 57 4.73 -1.38 30.37
C ILE A 57 4.51 -0.03 29.66
N VAL A 58 4.21 1.03 30.42
CA VAL A 58 4.00 2.37 29.86
C VAL A 58 5.29 2.92 29.26
N ILE A 59 6.42 2.79 29.96
CA ILE A 59 7.74 3.19 29.43
C ILE A 59 8.05 2.42 28.16
N TRP A 60 7.81 1.11 28.13
CA TRP A 60 8.01 0.29 26.94
C TRP A 60 7.15 0.79 25.78
N LEU A 61 5.85 1.04 25.99
CA LEU A 61 4.96 1.53 24.94
C LEU A 61 5.44 2.89 24.40
N VAL A 62 5.76 3.83 25.29
CA VAL A 62 6.27 5.15 24.90
C VAL A 62 7.58 5.02 24.13
N ALA A 63 8.52 4.24 24.64
CA ALA A 63 9.81 4.01 23.98
C ALA A 63 9.62 3.36 22.61
N TYR A 64 8.71 2.41 22.49
CA TYR A 64 8.35 1.77 21.22
C TYR A 64 7.83 2.80 20.20
N LEU A 65 6.82 3.60 20.57
CA LEU A 65 6.25 4.61 19.67
C LEU A 65 7.26 5.68 19.27
N VAL A 66 8.07 6.14 20.23
CA VAL A 66 9.17 7.10 19.99
C VAL A 66 10.22 6.50 19.07
N ALA A 67 10.62 5.24 19.27
CA ALA A 67 11.60 4.57 18.41
C ALA A 67 11.13 4.55 16.95
N TYR A 68 9.89 4.14 16.67
CA TYR A 68 9.37 4.16 15.29
C TYR A 68 9.31 5.57 14.70
N THR A 69 9.01 6.58 15.52
CA THR A 69 8.99 7.99 15.10
C THR A 69 10.39 8.50 14.76
N LEU A 70 11.41 8.12 15.54
CA LEU A 70 12.79 8.57 15.37
C LEU A 70 13.50 7.84 14.24
N VAL A 71 13.27 6.53 14.09
CA VAL A 71 13.94 5.73 13.04
C VAL A 71 13.43 6.14 11.66
N GLY A 72 12.16 6.51 11.53
CA GLY A 72 11.58 6.94 10.26
C GLY A 72 11.55 5.81 9.23
N ILE A 73 11.13 4.62 9.65
CA ILE A 73 10.84 3.54 8.71
C ILE A 73 9.46 3.70 8.09
N ASP A 74 9.26 3.05 6.95
CA ASP A 74 7.95 2.96 6.30
C ASP A 74 6.88 2.39 7.21
N PHE A 75 5.66 2.89 7.00
CA PHE A 75 4.49 2.34 7.64
C PHE A 75 4.22 0.91 7.17
N TYR A 76 4.10 0.02 8.14
CA TYR A 76 3.41 -1.26 7.95
C TYR A 76 2.47 -1.48 9.13
N GLU A 77 1.24 -1.90 8.84
CA GLU A 77 0.19 -2.08 9.84
C GLU A 77 0.59 -3.06 10.95
N TRP A 78 1.38 -4.08 10.61
CA TRP A 78 1.86 -5.08 11.58
C TRP A 78 2.81 -4.49 12.63
N TYR A 79 3.40 -3.32 12.42
CA TYR A 79 4.19 -2.63 13.44
C TYR A 79 3.33 -2.02 14.55
N ALA A 80 2.02 -1.81 14.32
CA ALA A 80 1.11 -1.37 15.37
C ALA A 80 0.66 -2.52 16.30
N VAL A 81 0.80 -3.78 15.85
CA VAL A 81 0.29 -4.96 16.57
C VAL A 81 0.79 -5.07 18.00
N PRO A 82 2.09 -4.85 18.32
CA PRO A 82 2.56 -4.92 19.71
C PRO A 82 1.96 -3.84 20.63
N ALA A 83 1.53 -2.69 20.09
CA ALA A 83 0.92 -1.62 20.87
C ALA A 83 -0.54 -1.93 21.22
N TYR A 84 -1.27 -2.67 20.38
CA TYR A 84 -2.70 -2.91 20.56
C TYR A 84 -3.07 -3.57 21.89
N PRO A 85 -2.40 -4.66 22.36
CA PRO A 85 -2.75 -5.26 23.65
C PRO A 85 -2.60 -4.30 24.83
N VAL A 86 -1.54 -3.47 24.83
CA VAL A 86 -1.31 -2.49 25.91
C VAL A 86 -2.40 -1.42 25.92
N LEU A 87 -2.71 -0.87 24.74
CA LEU A 87 -3.78 0.11 24.59
C LEU A 87 -5.14 -0.48 24.98
N ALA A 88 -5.45 -1.70 24.55
CA ALA A 88 -6.69 -2.40 24.87
C ALA A 88 -6.86 -2.62 26.38
N ILE A 89 -5.78 -2.98 27.09
CA ILE A 89 -5.81 -3.14 28.55
C ILE A 89 -6.17 -1.81 29.23
N PHE A 90 -5.50 -0.72 28.88
CA PHE A 90 -5.78 0.59 29.49
C PHE A 90 -7.16 1.12 29.13
N VAL A 91 -7.61 0.94 27.88
CA VAL A 91 -8.99 1.25 27.46
C VAL A 91 -9.98 0.43 28.29
N GLY A 92 -9.75 -0.87 28.48
CA GLY A 92 -10.60 -1.74 29.31
C GLY A 92 -10.67 -1.29 30.77
N ILE A 93 -9.55 -0.87 31.37
CA ILE A 93 -9.52 -0.33 32.73
C ILE A 93 -10.28 1.00 32.81
N GLY A 94 -10.11 1.88 31.81
CA GLY A 94 -10.83 3.15 31.72
C GLY A 94 -12.35 2.95 31.65
N LEU A 95 -12.77 2.03 30.78
CA LEU A 95 -14.17 1.64 30.62
C LEU A 95 -14.76 1.06 31.90
N HIS A 96 -14.06 0.12 32.54
CA HIS A 96 -14.51 -0.45 33.82
C HIS A 96 -14.63 0.62 34.90
N THR A 97 -13.69 1.57 34.96
CA THR A 97 -13.70 2.65 35.95
C THR A 97 -14.89 3.59 35.74
N LEU A 98 -15.15 4.00 34.50
CA LEU A 98 -16.31 4.83 34.16
C LEU A 98 -17.62 4.08 34.44
N TRP A 99 -17.67 2.81 34.06
CA TRP A 99 -18.85 1.97 34.27
C TRP A 99 -19.18 1.78 35.74
N ALA A 100 -18.19 1.48 36.58
CA ALA A 100 -18.38 1.33 38.03
C ALA A 100 -18.91 2.63 38.64
N ALA A 101 -18.33 3.79 38.28
CA ALA A 101 -18.80 5.08 38.77
C ALA A 101 -20.25 5.39 38.33
N LEU A 102 -20.61 5.05 37.09
CA LEU A 102 -21.97 5.22 36.58
C LEU A 102 -22.95 4.26 37.28
N ALA A 103 -22.55 3.02 37.49
CA ALA A 103 -23.35 2.00 38.17
C ALA A 103 -23.61 2.38 39.64
N ASP A 104 -22.58 2.82 40.36
CA ASP A 104 -22.71 3.30 41.74
C ASP A 104 -23.71 4.47 41.80
N TRP A 105 -23.53 5.47 40.92
CA TRP A 105 -24.42 6.63 40.81
C TRP A 105 -25.88 6.25 40.50
N LEU A 106 -26.11 5.29 39.60
CA LEU A 106 -27.45 4.79 39.25
C LEU A 106 -28.04 3.84 40.31
N SER A 107 -27.20 3.17 41.09
CA SER A 107 -27.64 2.21 42.11
C SER A 107 -28.16 2.91 43.36
N ASP A 108 -27.55 4.04 43.74
CA ASP A 108 -28.02 4.91 44.82
C ASP A 108 -29.40 5.53 44.49
N GLN A 109 -29.74 5.62 43.21
CA GLN A 109 -31.04 6.04 42.71
C GLN A 109 -31.76 4.89 42.01
N ARG A 110 -32.35 3.93 42.75
CA ARG A 110 -33.48 3.01 42.41
C ARG A 110 -33.61 2.39 40.99
N TRP A 111 -32.66 2.52 40.06
CA TRP A 111 -32.83 2.13 38.65
C TRP A 111 -31.79 1.08 38.20
N PRO A 112 -31.56 -0.02 38.96
CA PRO A 112 -30.55 -1.03 38.59
C PRO A 112 -30.89 -1.73 37.26
N ARG A 113 -32.17 -1.81 36.91
CA ARG A 113 -32.63 -2.34 35.62
C ARG A 113 -32.18 -1.44 34.46
N LEU A 114 -32.26 -0.11 34.63
CA LEU A 114 -31.82 0.84 33.60
C LEU A 114 -30.31 0.73 33.39
N ALA A 115 -29.52 0.66 34.47
CA ALA A 115 -28.08 0.42 34.38
C ALA A 115 -27.79 -0.85 33.55
N GLY A 116 -28.46 -1.97 33.88
CA GLY A 116 -28.35 -3.21 33.11
C GLY A 116 -28.64 -3.02 31.62
N TYR A 117 -29.76 -2.38 31.26
CA TYR A 117 -30.14 -2.12 29.86
C TYR A 117 -29.14 -1.22 29.13
N VAL A 118 -28.63 -0.16 29.78
CA VAL A 118 -27.62 0.74 29.20
C VAL A 118 -26.33 -0.02 28.92
N SER A 119 -25.83 -0.85 29.84
CA SER A 119 -24.63 -1.67 29.58
C SER A 119 -24.87 -2.66 28.45
N ALA A 120 -26.02 -3.33 28.42
CA ALA A 120 -26.35 -4.27 27.35
C ALA A 120 -26.37 -3.58 25.99
N ALA A 121 -26.97 -2.38 25.90
CA ALA A 121 -27.00 -1.58 24.68
C ALA A 121 -25.60 -1.12 24.26
N MET A 122 -24.75 -0.68 25.19
CA MET A 122 -23.37 -0.28 24.90
C MET A 122 -22.51 -1.45 24.42
N ILE A 123 -22.62 -2.60 25.09
CA ILE A 123 -21.92 -3.84 24.70
C ILE A 123 -22.36 -4.26 23.30
N LEU A 124 -23.67 -4.28 23.04
CA LEU A 124 -24.22 -4.62 21.73
C LEU A 124 -23.72 -3.66 20.64
N TYR A 125 -23.75 -2.35 20.90
CA TYR A 125 -23.24 -1.33 19.98
C TYR A 125 -21.77 -1.58 19.62
N TRP A 126 -20.92 -1.91 20.61
CA TRP A 126 -19.52 -2.23 20.35
C TRP A 126 -19.32 -3.54 19.59
N PHE A 127 -20.08 -4.59 19.91
CA PHE A 127 -20.01 -5.84 19.15
C PHE A 127 -20.41 -5.64 17.69
N ILE A 128 -21.41 -4.79 17.41
CA ILE A 128 -21.80 -4.43 16.04
C ILE A 128 -20.66 -3.68 15.34
N ALA A 129 -20.12 -2.63 15.97
CA ALA A 129 -19.03 -1.83 15.39
C ALA A 129 -17.76 -2.68 15.16
N TYR A 130 -17.40 -3.53 16.12
CA TYR A 130 -16.28 -4.45 16.01
C TYR A 130 -16.53 -5.51 14.93
N GLY A 131 -17.74 -6.07 14.85
CA GLY A 131 -18.12 -7.03 13.81
C GLY A 131 -18.01 -6.44 12.41
N GLN A 132 -18.47 -5.20 12.22
CA GLN A 132 -18.29 -4.47 10.95
C GLN A 132 -16.81 -4.27 10.60
N HIS A 133 -15.99 -3.89 11.59
CA HIS A 133 -14.55 -3.71 11.40
C HIS A 133 -13.84 -5.03 11.07
N VAL A 134 -14.14 -6.12 11.77
CA VAL A 134 -13.60 -7.46 11.46
C VAL A 134 -14.01 -7.89 10.07
N TYR A 135 -15.28 -7.71 9.70
CA TYR A 135 -15.76 -8.03 8.35
C TYR A 135 -14.99 -7.24 7.28
N ALA A 136 -14.86 -5.92 7.45
CA ALA A 136 -14.09 -5.06 6.55
C ALA A 136 -12.60 -5.45 6.48
N SER A 137 -12.01 -5.85 7.61
CA SER A 137 -10.61 -6.27 7.69
C SER A 137 -10.39 -7.59 6.96
N VAL A 138 -11.30 -8.56 7.13
CA VAL A 138 -11.24 -9.85 6.43
C VAL A 138 -11.40 -9.68 4.92
N THR A 139 -12.37 -8.88 4.48
CA THR A 139 -12.57 -8.63 3.04
C THR A 139 -11.40 -7.84 2.44
N SER A 140 -10.87 -6.85 3.15
CA SER A 140 -9.66 -6.13 2.76
C SER A 140 -8.45 -7.07 2.66
N PHE A 141 -8.26 -7.96 3.63
CA PHE A 141 -7.18 -8.94 3.63
C PHE A 141 -7.31 -9.96 2.50
N GLN A 142 -8.53 -10.42 2.18
CA GLN A 142 -8.78 -11.25 1.00
C GLN A 142 -8.40 -10.51 -0.28
N GLY A 143 -8.75 -9.23 -0.38
CA GLY A 143 -8.31 -8.35 -1.47
C GLY A 143 -6.79 -8.26 -1.55
N TYR A 144 -6.11 -8.03 -0.42
CA TYR A 144 -4.65 -7.99 -0.36
C TYR A 144 -4.01 -9.31 -0.84
N LEU A 145 -4.49 -10.46 -0.34
CA LEU A 145 -4.01 -11.78 -0.75
C LEU A 145 -4.20 -12.01 -2.26
N THR A 146 -5.34 -11.59 -2.80
CA THR A 146 -5.70 -11.84 -4.20
C THR A 146 -5.02 -10.87 -5.16
N ASN A 147 -4.83 -9.62 -4.76
CA ASN A 147 -4.39 -8.53 -5.62
C ASN A 147 -2.91 -8.22 -5.50
N VAL A 148 -2.29 -8.56 -4.36
CA VAL A 148 -0.88 -8.31 -4.09
C VAL A 148 -0.12 -9.63 -4.04
N GLU A 149 -0.50 -10.55 -3.13
CA GLU A 149 0.27 -11.78 -2.92
C GLU A 149 0.06 -12.82 -4.04
N GLY A 150 -1.13 -12.90 -4.61
CA GLY A 150 -1.46 -13.80 -5.72
C GLY A 150 -0.60 -13.55 -6.97
N PRO A 151 -0.52 -12.31 -7.47
CA PRO A 151 0.38 -11.95 -8.56
C PRO A 151 1.85 -12.22 -8.23
N ARG A 152 2.33 -11.94 -7.00
CA ARG A 152 3.72 -12.22 -6.58
C ARG A 152 4.05 -13.71 -6.63
N ASN A 153 3.12 -14.55 -6.19
CA ASN A 153 3.23 -15.99 -6.29
C ASN A 153 3.37 -16.42 -7.77
N ARG A 154 2.46 -15.96 -8.65
CA ARG A 154 2.51 -16.27 -10.09
C ARG A 154 3.80 -15.78 -10.75
N ALA A 155 4.31 -14.60 -10.36
CA ALA A 155 5.59 -14.09 -10.81
C ALA A 155 6.74 -15.02 -10.40
N GLY A 156 6.77 -15.44 -9.13
CA GLY A 156 7.75 -16.39 -8.64
C GLY A 156 7.70 -17.72 -9.40
N GLN A 157 6.52 -18.32 -9.57
CA GLN A 157 6.35 -19.55 -10.34
C GLN A 157 6.79 -19.41 -11.80
N TRP A 158 6.49 -18.27 -12.42
CA TRP A 158 6.94 -18.00 -13.78
C TRP A 158 8.47 -17.91 -13.85
N LEU A 159 9.10 -17.16 -12.95
CA LEU A 159 10.56 -17.07 -12.85
C LEU A 159 11.19 -18.45 -12.66
N GLN A 160 10.61 -19.29 -11.81
CA GLN A 160 11.08 -20.66 -11.59
C GLN A 160 11.10 -21.48 -12.88
N ALA A 161 10.08 -21.34 -13.72
CA ALA A 161 9.92 -22.12 -14.95
C ALA A 161 10.69 -21.55 -16.16
N HIS A 162 11.10 -20.27 -16.13
CA HIS A 162 11.60 -19.56 -17.30
C HIS A 162 12.98 -18.91 -17.13
N THR A 163 13.64 -19.09 -15.98
CA THR A 163 14.99 -18.56 -15.74
C THR A 163 15.94 -19.69 -15.37
N ALA A 164 17.24 -19.50 -15.61
CA ALA A 164 18.26 -20.45 -15.17
C ALA A 164 18.25 -20.60 -13.63
N PRO A 165 18.54 -21.79 -13.06
CA PRO A 165 18.52 -22.01 -11.60
C PRO A 165 19.42 -21.07 -10.79
N ASP A 166 20.48 -20.55 -11.41
CA ASP A 166 21.44 -19.59 -10.86
C ASP A 166 21.11 -18.12 -11.19
N ALA A 167 19.97 -17.86 -11.85
CA ALA A 167 19.52 -16.50 -12.13
C ALA A 167 19.31 -15.71 -10.84
N THR A 168 19.65 -14.42 -10.89
CA THR A 168 19.39 -13.45 -9.83
C THR A 168 18.16 -12.61 -10.17
N VAL A 169 17.25 -12.46 -9.21
CA VAL A 169 16.01 -11.70 -9.37
C VAL A 169 16.06 -10.48 -8.45
N TYR A 170 15.93 -9.29 -9.04
CA TYR A 170 15.74 -8.04 -8.32
C TYR A 170 14.26 -7.89 -7.94
N ALA A 171 13.96 -7.89 -6.64
CA ALA A 171 12.57 -7.80 -6.18
C ALA A 171 12.45 -6.92 -4.94
N GLY A 172 11.39 -6.10 -4.89
CA GLY A 172 11.02 -5.37 -3.67
C GLY A 172 10.28 -6.26 -2.65
N ALA A 173 9.58 -7.29 -3.12
CA ALA A 173 8.83 -8.24 -2.30
C ALA A 173 9.54 -9.60 -2.23
N ILE A 174 10.63 -9.67 -1.46
CA ILE A 174 11.52 -10.83 -1.50
C ILE A 174 10.92 -12.13 -0.91
N GLY A 175 9.99 -12.05 0.02
CA GLY A 175 9.45 -13.24 0.70
C GLY A 175 8.74 -14.20 -0.27
N HIS A 176 7.61 -13.77 -0.84
CA HIS A 176 6.78 -14.62 -1.70
C HIS A 176 7.47 -14.93 -3.04
N ILE A 177 8.03 -13.92 -3.70
CA ILE A 177 8.68 -14.13 -5.01
C ILE A 177 9.86 -15.09 -4.85
N GLY A 178 10.67 -14.95 -3.80
CA GLY A 178 11.84 -15.80 -3.57
C GLY A 178 11.46 -17.24 -3.26
N TYR A 179 10.43 -17.41 -2.43
CA TYR A 179 9.91 -18.74 -2.08
C TYR A 179 9.47 -19.52 -3.32
N TYR A 180 8.69 -18.91 -4.22
CA TYR A 180 8.19 -19.60 -5.42
C TYR A 180 9.20 -19.64 -6.57
N ALA A 181 10.01 -18.58 -6.76
CA ALA A 181 11.03 -18.55 -7.81
C ALA A 181 12.14 -19.58 -7.56
N ASN A 182 12.48 -19.84 -6.30
CA ASN A 182 13.66 -20.62 -5.92
C ASN A 182 14.91 -20.12 -6.68
N ARG A 183 15.16 -18.81 -6.60
CA ARG A 183 16.28 -18.08 -7.21
C ARG A 183 16.94 -17.20 -6.17
N TYR A 184 18.19 -16.81 -6.43
CA TYR A 184 18.83 -15.82 -5.58
C TYR A 184 18.09 -14.49 -5.73
N LEU A 185 17.67 -13.92 -4.61
CA LEU A 185 16.99 -12.64 -4.59
C LEU A 185 17.94 -11.52 -4.23
N PHE A 186 17.95 -10.52 -5.09
CA PHE A 186 18.53 -9.23 -4.83
C PHE A 186 17.42 -8.30 -4.31
N ASP A 187 17.43 -8.06 -3.01
CA ASP A 187 16.41 -7.26 -2.33
C ASP A 187 16.53 -5.79 -2.68
N GLY A 188 15.65 -5.32 -3.57
CA GLY A 188 15.60 -3.93 -4.02
C GLY A 188 15.14 -2.96 -2.94
N ALA A 189 14.50 -3.45 -1.87
CA ALA A 189 14.09 -2.62 -0.73
C ALA A 189 15.20 -2.42 0.30
N GLY A 190 16.34 -3.12 0.17
CA GLY A 190 17.49 -2.97 1.06
C GLY A 190 17.22 -3.39 2.51
N LEU A 191 16.33 -4.35 2.74
CA LEU A 191 16.14 -5.01 4.04
C LEU A 191 17.29 -5.97 4.33
N VAL A 192 17.72 -6.74 3.34
CA VAL A 192 18.82 -7.71 3.45
C VAL A 192 19.98 -7.46 2.49
N THR A 193 19.78 -6.66 1.44
CA THR A 193 20.86 -6.22 0.54
C THR A 193 21.53 -4.97 1.09
N LEU A 194 22.85 -4.97 1.15
CA LEU A 194 23.63 -3.81 1.60
C LEU A 194 23.59 -2.67 0.56
N PRO A 195 23.71 -1.39 0.97
CA PRO A 195 23.73 -0.27 0.04
C PRO A 195 24.78 -0.39 -1.07
N GLU A 196 25.98 -0.89 -0.75
CA GLU A 196 27.07 -1.07 -1.73
C GLU A 196 26.72 -2.16 -2.75
N GLN A 197 25.99 -3.19 -2.31
CA GLN A 197 25.47 -4.22 -3.19
C GLN A 197 24.40 -3.62 -4.11
N LEU A 198 23.44 -2.85 -3.59
CA LEU A 198 22.41 -2.15 -4.38
C LEU A 198 23.01 -1.29 -5.49
N GLN A 199 24.10 -0.58 -5.21
CA GLN A 199 24.82 0.23 -6.21
C GLN A 199 25.51 -0.62 -7.29
N SER A 200 25.86 -1.86 -6.95
CA SER A 200 26.42 -2.85 -7.88
C SER A 200 25.36 -3.66 -8.63
N ALA A 201 24.07 -3.32 -8.47
CA ALA A 201 23.00 -4.02 -9.16
C ALA A 201 23.22 -3.98 -10.67
N ARG A 202 23.11 -5.14 -11.30
CA ARG A 202 23.42 -5.30 -12.71
C ARG A 202 22.14 -5.32 -13.55
N PRO A 203 22.21 -4.88 -14.82
CA PRO A 203 21.06 -4.85 -15.73
C PRO A 203 20.56 -6.24 -16.14
N ASP A 204 21.28 -7.32 -15.85
CA ASP A 204 20.85 -8.70 -16.13
C ASP A 204 19.87 -9.27 -15.09
N TYR A 205 19.45 -8.47 -14.11
CA TYR A 205 18.45 -8.89 -13.13
C TYR A 205 17.02 -8.86 -13.71
N TYR A 206 16.24 -9.88 -13.38
CA TYR A 206 14.78 -9.83 -13.58
C TYR A 206 14.17 -8.95 -12.51
N ALA A 207 13.47 -7.87 -12.90
CA ALA A 207 12.86 -6.93 -11.96
C ALA A 207 11.37 -7.24 -11.76
N VAL A 208 10.97 -7.47 -10.50
CA VAL A 208 9.57 -7.70 -10.10
C VAL A 208 9.19 -6.76 -8.97
N ASP A 209 8.07 -6.04 -9.11
CA ASP A 209 7.54 -5.11 -8.09
C ASP A 209 8.50 -3.97 -7.67
N GLY A 210 9.59 -3.75 -8.42
CA GLY A 210 10.62 -2.78 -8.08
C GLY A 210 10.77 -1.71 -9.14
N TRP A 211 10.69 -0.44 -8.72
CA TRP A 211 11.38 0.64 -9.42
C TRP A 211 12.88 0.35 -9.30
N VAL A 212 13.59 0.24 -10.43
CA VAL A 212 15.06 0.21 -10.46
C VAL A 212 15.49 1.67 -10.60
N PRO A 213 16.04 2.30 -9.56
CA PRO A 213 16.62 3.63 -9.69
C PRO A 213 17.76 3.54 -10.73
N ASP A 214 17.72 4.39 -11.75
CA ASP A 214 18.86 4.68 -12.64
C ASP A 214 19.29 3.61 -13.69
N SER A 215 18.42 2.68 -14.09
CA SER A 215 18.69 1.82 -15.27
C SER A 215 18.05 2.40 -16.55
N PRO A 216 18.80 3.07 -17.45
CA PRO A 216 18.29 3.60 -18.71
C PRO A 216 17.84 2.53 -19.73
N ASP A 217 18.03 1.25 -19.42
CA ASP A 217 17.89 0.14 -20.38
C ASP A 217 16.75 -0.84 -20.05
N CYS A 218 15.91 -0.58 -19.04
CA CYS A 218 14.86 -1.53 -18.69
C CYS A 218 13.69 -1.55 -19.70
N GLY A 219 13.60 -2.62 -20.49
CA GLY A 219 12.58 -2.86 -21.52
C GLY A 219 11.30 -3.56 -21.02
N LEU A 220 10.37 -3.75 -21.96
CA LEU A 220 8.99 -4.26 -21.85
C LEU A 220 8.59 -5.02 -20.58
N PHE A 221 7.41 -4.62 -20.08
CA PHE A 221 6.71 -5.28 -18.99
C PHE A 221 5.92 -6.51 -19.50
N LYS A 222 6.22 -7.70 -18.97
CA LYS A 222 5.33 -8.85 -19.10
C LYS A 222 4.20 -8.73 -18.09
N GLU A 223 2.99 -8.65 -18.64
CA GLU A 223 1.77 -8.45 -17.89
C GLU A 223 1.18 -9.79 -17.43
N PHE A 224 1.04 -10.00 -16.13
CA PHE A 224 0.23 -11.09 -15.58
C PHE A 224 -1.20 -10.62 -15.47
N LEU A 225 -1.96 -10.84 -16.55
CA LEU A 225 -3.41 -10.67 -16.50
C LEU A 225 -3.97 -11.60 -15.40
N PRO A 226 -4.88 -11.11 -14.56
CA PRO A 226 -5.62 -12.01 -13.68
C PRO A 226 -6.47 -13.00 -14.50
N PRO A 227 -6.94 -14.09 -13.89
CA PRO A 227 -7.93 -14.97 -14.52
C PRO A 227 -9.09 -14.16 -15.10
N ALA A 228 -9.64 -14.58 -16.24
CA ALA A 228 -10.78 -13.89 -16.84
C ALA A 228 -11.92 -13.70 -15.81
N GLY A 229 -12.33 -12.45 -15.59
CA GLY A 229 -13.37 -12.07 -14.63
C GLY A 229 -12.88 -11.63 -13.24
N ALA A 230 -11.58 -11.55 -12.99
CA ALA A 230 -11.04 -10.97 -11.76
C ALA A 230 -10.69 -9.47 -11.95
N ASP A 231 -11.14 -8.61 -11.03
CA ASP A 231 -10.98 -7.14 -11.04
C ASP A 231 -9.56 -6.65 -10.71
N ASN A 232 -8.52 -7.47 -10.94
CA ASN A 232 -7.19 -7.19 -10.40
C ASN A 232 -6.34 -6.42 -11.41
N PRO A 233 -5.53 -5.45 -10.95
CA PRO A 233 -4.55 -4.85 -11.81
C PRO A 233 -3.51 -5.91 -12.21
N PRO A 234 -3.09 -5.92 -13.47
CA PRO A 234 -2.04 -6.80 -13.90
C PRO A 234 -0.69 -6.46 -13.25
N MET A 235 0.14 -7.49 -13.02
CA MET A 235 1.52 -7.31 -12.56
C MET A 235 2.48 -7.24 -13.73
N LEU A 236 3.41 -6.30 -13.68
CA LEU A 236 4.37 -6.01 -14.73
C LEU A 236 5.76 -6.54 -14.33
N ILE A 237 6.31 -7.50 -15.07
CA ILE A 237 7.70 -7.96 -14.92
C ILE A 237 8.53 -7.36 -16.04
N SER A 238 9.52 -6.52 -15.74
CA SER A 238 10.46 -6.01 -16.75
C SER A 238 11.67 -6.94 -16.87
N ALA A 239 12.05 -7.24 -18.12
CA ALA A 239 13.38 -7.77 -18.42
C ALA A 239 14.21 -6.62 -19.00
N CYS A 240 15.32 -6.27 -18.35
CA CYS A 240 16.04 -5.03 -18.64
C CYS A 240 16.89 -5.02 -19.93
N HIS A 241 16.45 -5.76 -20.96
CA HIS A 241 17.18 -5.93 -22.21
C HIS A 241 16.30 -5.92 -23.49
N GLN A 242 15.04 -5.48 -23.44
CA GLN A 242 14.20 -5.45 -24.64
C GLN A 242 14.30 -4.12 -25.41
N THR A 243 14.51 -4.23 -26.73
CA THR A 243 14.52 -3.12 -27.68
C THR A 243 13.15 -2.43 -27.73
N PRO A 244 13.05 -1.09 -27.79
CA PRO A 244 11.77 -0.39 -27.92
C PRO A 244 10.95 -0.92 -29.10
N LEU A 245 9.64 -1.10 -28.91
CA LEU A 245 8.75 -1.62 -29.96
C LEU A 245 8.66 -0.67 -31.17
N ALA A 246 8.76 0.63 -30.90
CA ALA A 246 8.81 1.69 -31.90
C ALA A 246 9.47 2.93 -31.29
N LYS A 247 9.94 3.84 -32.15
CA LYS A 247 10.40 5.19 -31.76
C LYS A 247 9.74 6.23 -32.65
N ILE A 248 9.28 7.33 -32.06
CA ILE A 248 8.74 8.49 -32.78
C ILE A 248 9.33 9.75 -32.12
N GLY A 249 10.22 10.44 -32.83
CA GLY A 249 10.95 11.59 -32.28
C GLY A 249 11.72 11.22 -30.99
N GLY A 250 11.51 11.99 -29.93
CA GLY A 250 12.04 11.72 -28.59
C GLY A 250 11.24 10.69 -27.78
N LEU A 251 10.25 10.00 -28.36
CA LEU A 251 9.44 9.00 -27.66
C LEU A 251 9.86 7.58 -28.05
N SER A 252 10.01 6.70 -27.06
CA SER A 252 10.18 5.27 -27.23
C SER A 252 8.93 4.55 -26.75
N LEU A 253 8.30 3.75 -27.61
CA LEU A 253 7.16 2.92 -27.26
C LEU A 253 7.65 1.78 -26.36
N ALA A 254 7.30 1.88 -25.09
CA ALA A 254 7.75 0.96 -24.06
C ALA A 254 6.79 -0.22 -23.91
N TYR A 255 5.50 -0.02 -24.24
CA TYR A 255 4.47 -1.00 -23.95
C TYR A 255 3.22 -0.80 -24.82
N ILE A 256 2.61 -1.92 -25.24
CA ILE A 256 1.34 -1.99 -25.95
C ILE A 256 0.49 -3.07 -25.28
N ARG A 257 -0.77 -2.75 -24.93
CA ARG A 257 -1.74 -3.78 -24.52
C ARG A 257 -3.13 -3.50 -25.04
N ILE A 258 -3.95 -4.54 -25.10
CA ILE A 258 -5.40 -4.40 -25.28
C ILE A 258 -6.04 -4.62 -23.92
N GLY A 259 -6.59 -3.56 -23.33
CA GLY A 259 -7.22 -3.58 -22.02
C GLY A 259 -8.71 -3.24 -22.10
N GLN A 260 -9.53 -3.77 -21.20
CA GLN A 260 -10.94 -3.39 -21.07
C GLN A 260 -11.21 -2.61 -19.79
N GLN A 261 -10.21 -2.39 -18.94
CA GLN A 261 -10.38 -1.71 -17.67
C GLN A 261 -9.62 -0.40 -17.65
N VAL A 262 -10.31 0.67 -17.24
CA VAL A 262 -9.72 2.00 -17.03
C VAL A 262 -9.93 2.43 -15.59
N ARG A 263 -8.93 3.11 -15.02
CA ARG A 263 -9.04 3.69 -13.68
C ARG A 263 -9.63 5.09 -13.79
N LYS A 264 -10.78 5.31 -13.17
CA LYS A 264 -11.44 6.62 -13.12
C LYS A 264 -10.73 7.56 -12.13
N PRO A 265 -10.95 8.89 -12.21
CA PRO A 265 -10.39 9.87 -11.27
C PRO A 265 -10.73 9.59 -9.80
N ASN A 266 -11.86 8.93 -9.54
CA ASN A 266 -12.26 8.49 -8.19
C ASN A 266 -11.53 7.23 -7.70
N ARG A 267 -10.45 6.80 -8.39
CA ARG A 267 -9.59 5.66 -8.09
C ARG A 267 -10.22 4.27 -8.27
N TYR A 268 -11.48 4.17 -8.71
CA TYR A 268 -12.12 2.90 -9.04
C TYR A 268 -11.81 2.45 -10.46
N TRP A 269 -11.66 1.14 -10.64
CA TRP A 269 -11.57 0.51 -11.96
C TRP A 269 -12.97 0.35 -12.54
N THR A 270 -13.13 0.60 -13.84
CA THR A 270 -14.36 0.34 -14.58
C THR A 270 -14.03 -0.47 -15.81
N THR A 271 -14.75 -1.57 -15.99
CA THR A 271 -14.74 -2.34 -17.24
C THR A 271 -15.55 -1.59 -18.28
N LEU A 272 -14.97 -1.40 -19.46
CA LEU A 272 -15.58 -0.76 -20.61
C LEU A 272 -16.25 -1.81 -21.51
N ASP A 273 -17.30 -1.39 -22.19
CA ASP A 273 -18.05 -2.25 -23.13
C ASP A 273 -17.22 -2.66 -24.34
N LYS A 274 -16.13 -1.93 -24.63
CA LYS A 274 -15.21 -2.22 -25.73
C LYS A 274 -13.75 -2.24 -25.23
N PRO A 275 -12.92 -3.13 -25.79
CA PRO A 275 -11.49 -3.11 -25.53
C PRO A 275 -10.85 -1.83 -26.08
N LEU A 276 -9.85 -1.33 -25.36
CA LEU A 276 -9.00 -0.21 -25.72
C LEU A 276 -7.60 -0.71 -26.01
N LEU A 277 -6.94 -0.10 -27.00
CA LEU A 277 -5.51 -0.24 -27.18
C LEU A 277 -4.81 0.79 -26.28
N GLU A 278 -4.08 0.33 -25.28
CA GLU A 278 -3.25 1.16 -24.41
C GLU A 278 -1.81 1.14 -24.90
N LEU A 279 -1.26 2.34 -25.13
CA LEU A 279 0.12 2.56 -25.53
C LEU A 279 0.82 3.37 -24.45
N GLN A 280 1.95 2.89 -23.94
CA GLN A 280 2.78 3.64 -22.99
C GLN A 280 4.09 4.07 -23.65
N TRP A 281 4.34 5.37 -23.62
CA TRP A 281 5.48 6.00 -24.25
C TRP A 281 6.43 6.56 -23.20
N HIS A 282 7.73 6.34 -23.41
CA HIS A 282 8.81 6.93 -22.61
C HIS A 282 9.45 8.09 -23.37
N VAL A 283 9.63 9.24 -22.71
CA VAL A 283 10.36 10.38 -23.27
C VAL A 283 11.87 10.20 -23.08
N GLN A 284 12.62 10.05 -24.17
CA GLN A 284 14.07 10.11 -24.23
C GLN A 284 14.54 11.55 -24.52
N GLN A 285 14.91 12.26 -23.45
CA GLN A 285 15.81 13.44 -23.40
C GLN A 285 15.42 14.77 -24.11
N PRO A 286 15.94 15.92 -23.60
CA PRO A 286 16.77 16.09 -22.41
C PRO A 286 15.94 16.14 -21.12
N VAL A 287 16.36 15.33 -20.15
CA VAL A 287 15.74 15.15 -18.84
C VAL A 287 16.39 16.13 -17.87
N VAL A 288 15.63 17.03 -17.27
CA VAL A 288 16.03 17.63 -15.99
C VAL A 288 15.93 16.49 -14.96
N ALA A 289 17.03 16.17 -14.28
CA ALA A 289 17.08 15.03 -13.37
C ALA A 289 15.91 15.05 -12.37
N GLY A 290 15.05 14.03 -12.41
CA GLY A 290 13.98 13.82 -11.42
C GLY A 290 12.55 13.92 -11.92
N GLU A 291 12.27 14.26 -13.19
CA GLU A 291 10.90 14.34 -13.71
C GLU A 291 10.73 13.50 -14.98
N TRP A 292 10.10 12.34 -14.85
CA TRP A 292 9.67 11.51 -15.98
C TRP A 292 8.15 11.61 -16.12
N ALA A 293 7.67 11.81 -17.35
CA ALA A 293 6.26 11.70 -17.70
C ALA A 293 6.06 10.48 -18.59
N VAL A 294 5.23 9.54 -18.14
CA VAL A 294 4.71 8.44 -18.96
C VAL A 294 3.38 8.88 -19.52
N TYR A 295 3.24 8.88 -20.83
CA TYR A 295 1.95 9.13 -21.49
C TYR A 295 1.30 7.79 -21.80
N MET A 296 0.07 7.60 -21.31
CA MET A 296 -0.77 6.47 -21.66
C MET A 296 -1.84 6.94 -22.62
N HIS A 297 -1.83 6.44 -23.85
CA HIS A 297 -2.86 6.73 -24.84
C HIS A 297 -3.81 5.53 -24.93
N TYR A 298 -5.10 5.80 -24.86
CA TYR A 298 -6.15 4.83 -25.07
C TYR A 298 -6.79 5.07 -26.42
N LEU A 299 -6.75 4.09 -27.31
CA LEU A 299 -7.28 4.20 -28.67
C LEU A 299 -8.53 3.32 -28.88
N ASP A 300 -9.43 3.76 -29.74
CA ASP A 300 -10.56 2.95 -30.23
C ASP A 300 -10.09 1.89 -31.26
N ALA A 301 -11.04 1.10 -31.78
CA ALA A 301 -10.75 0.04 -32.73
C ALA A 301 -10.24 0.57 -34.08
N GLU A 302 -10.56 1.81 -34.39
CA GLU A 302 -10.16 2.53 -35.60
C GLU A 302 -8.83 3.30 -35.41
N GLY A 303 -8.23 3.24 -34.22
CA GLY A 303 -6.96 3.86 -33.87
C GLY A 303 -7.05 5.35 -33.48
N HIS A 304 -8.27 5.88 -33.29
CA HIS A 304 -8.46 7.24 -32.80
C HIS A 304 -8.24 7.29 -31.28
N ARG A 305 -7.60 8.36 -30.82
CA ARG A 305 -7.32 8.56 -29.39
C ARG A 305 -8.59 8.95 -28.62
N LEU A 306 -8.98 8.11 -27.68
CA LEU A 306 -10.14 8.31 -26.80
C LEU A 306 -9.78 9.01 -25.49
N MET A 307 -8.62 8.70 -24.92
CA MET A 307 -8.17 9.26 -23.65
C MET A 307 -6.64 9.29 -23.60
N GLN A 308 -6.10 10.26 -22.87
CA GLN A 308 -4.68 10.33 -22.52
C GLN A 308 -4.57 10.59 -21.02
N SER A 309 -3.70 9.83 -20.35
CA SER A 309 -3.31 10.14 -18.97
C SER A 309 -1.80 10.30 -18.89
N ASP A 310 -1.38 11.22 -18.03
CA ASP A 310 0.01 11.36 -17.65
C ASP A 310 0.26 10.64 -16.32
N HIS A 311 1.32 9.85 -16.27
CA HIS A 311 1.88 9.34 -15.04
C HIS A 311 3.24 9.99 -14.82
N GLN A 312 3.31 10.89 -13.85
CA GLN A 312 4.59 11.24 -13.26
C GLN A 312 5.08 10.07 -12.41
N LEU A 313 6.07 9.33 -12.89
CA LEU A 313 6.73 8.28 -12.11
C LEU A 313 7.46 8.95 -10.93
N GLY A 314 6.95 8.76 -9.72
CA GLY A 314 7.46 9.39 -8.49
C GLY A 314 6.39 10.01 -7.60
N ARG A 315 5.23 10.38 -8.17
CA ARG A 315 4.00 10.67 -7.42
C ARG A 315 2.99 9.58 -7.72
N GLN A 316 3.15 8.44 -7.05
CA GLN A 316 2.20 7.34 -7.20
C GLN A 316 0.78 7.87 -6.91
N ILE A 317 -0.09 7.82 -7.93
CA ILE A 317 -1.56 7.72 -7.85
C ILE A 317 -2.40 8.95 -8.24
N ASP A 318 -1.85 10.13 -8.53
CA ASP A 318 -2.66 11.22 -9.12
C ASP A 318 -2.24 11.46 -10.57
N GLY A 319 -2.66 10.57 -11.46
CA GLY A 319 -2.65 10.85 -12.90
C GLY A 319 -3.78 11.83 -13.20
N SER A 320 -3.44 12.99 -13.75
CA SER A 320 -4.42 13.96 -14.23
C SER A 320 -5.00 13.43 -15.55
N VAL A 321 -6.26 13.00 -15.53
CA VAL A 321 -6.99 12.74 -16.76
C VAL A 321 -7.35 14.10 -17.36
N TYR A 322 -6.59 14.54 -18.37
CA TYR A 322 -6.88 15.78 -19.08
C TYR A 322 -8.01 15.54 -20.09
N PRO A 323 -9.02 16.42 -20.15
CA PRO A 323 -10.00 16.38 -21.22
C PRO A 323 -9.34 16.65 -22.58
N VAL A 324 -9.83 15.97 -23.60
CA VAL A 324 -9.24 15.90 -24.96
C VAL A 324 -9.35 17.23 -25.72
N ASP A 325 -10.08 18.21 -25.17
CA ASP A 325 -10.32 19.53 -25.77
C ASP A 325 -9.08 20.44 -25.80
N GLN A 326 -8.03 20.12 -25.03
CA GLN A 326 -6.76 20.86 -25.04
C GLN A 326 -5.74 20.37 -26.07
N TRP A 327 -6.04 19.29 -26.80
CA TRP A 327 -5.13 18.69 -27.80
C TRP A 327 -5.91 18.49 -29.11
N GLN A 328 -5.27 18.73 -30.26
CA GLN A 328 -5.98 18.61 -31.54
C GLN A 328 -6.52 17.18 -31.72
N ALA A 329 -7.85 17.06 -31.87
CA ALA A 329 -8.61 15.81 -31.78
C ALA A 329 -8.38 14.85 -32.96
N ASP A 330 -7.71 15.32 -34.02
CA ASP A 330 -7.72 14.65 -35.32
C ASP A 330 -6.36 14.03 -35.70
N GLU A 331 -5.39 14.04 -34.77
CA GLU A 331 -4.06 13.51 -35.03
C GLU A 331 -4.06 11.97 -34.94
N ARG A 332 -4.14 11.31 -36.10
CA ARG A 332 -3.86 9.88 -36.22
C ARG A 332 -2.39 9.64 -35.90
N ILE A 333 -2.11 9.00 -34.77
CA ILE A 333 -0.74 8.66 -34.36
C ILE A 333 -0.16 7.54 -35.24
N TYR A 334 -1.00 6.81 -35.99
CA TYR A 334 -0.58 5.77 -36.91
C TYR A 334 -1.37 5.74 -38.21
N THR A 335 -0.67 5.42 -39.30
CA THR A 335 -1.24 4.86 -40.53
C THR A 335 -0.64 3.45 -40.65
N TYR A 336 -1.46 2.41 -40.66
CA TYR A 336 -0.99 1.05 -40.94
C TYR A 336 -0.44 0.97 -42.36
N VAL A 337 0.71 0.31 -42.53
CA VAL A 337 1.13 -0.30 -43.80
C VAL A 337 0.95 -1.81 -43.66
#